data_AF-A0AAW8D907-F1
#
_entry.id   AF-A0AAW8D907-F1
#
_cell.length_a   1.000
_cell.length_b   1.000
_cell.length_c   1.000
_cell.angle_alpha   90.00
_cell.angle_beta   90.00
_cell.angle_gamma   90.00
#
_symmetry.space_group_name_H-M   'P 1'
#
loop_
_entity.id
_entity.type
_entity.pdbx_description
1 polymer ?
#
loop_
_entity_poly.entity_id
_entity_poly.type
_entity_poly.pdbx_seq_one_letter_code
_entity_poly.pdbx_strand_id
1 'polypeptide(L)'
;MHRLWWHSWTPPLIQLGVLLRLFLDERISADEFEVLFFPVFSGQQGLASQELYDLLQAIFYAVEDYCGDPALRGEKDLDETELRRRIEATWEPLIAIASKTSLTRNWRIVNSSGDSEPNVSLSCLADEQCRIHFEPWGTEYVLSRGDVFQVSSSAFSTGDVEVSYVAGGISLVFASDAPVTVTDRTGRVFPI
;
A
#
# COMPACT_ATOMS: atom_id res chain seq x y z
N MET A 1 13.07 -13.10 -19.49
CA MET A 1 13.24 -11.95 -18.58
C MET A 1 12.58 -12.29 -17.25
N HIS A 2 13.35 -12.49 -16.18
CA HIS A 2 12.79 -12.67 -14.84
C HIS A 2 12.32 -11.29 -14.33
N ARG A 3 11.02 -11.11 -14.12
CA ARG A 3 10.54 -9.96 -13.34
C ARG A 3 11.08 -10.10 -11.92
N LEU A 4 11.74 -9.06 -11.40
CA LEU A 4 12.16 -9.07 -10.00
C LEU A 4 10.90 -8.95 -9.14
N TRP A 5 10.71 -9.84 -8.17
CA TRP A 5 9.48 -10.02 -7.40
C TRP A 5 9.03 -8.76 -6.65
N TRP A 6 9.95 -7.85 -6.34
CA TRP A 6 9.67 -6.60 -5.63
C TRP A 6 9.10 -5.47 -6.51
N HIS A 7 9.06 -5.62 -7.85
CA HIS A 7 8.54 -4.55 -8.73
C HIS A 7 7.06 -4.24 -8.52
N SER A 8 6.31 -5.17 -7.94
CA SER A 8 4.91 -4.99 -7.58
C SER A 8 4.74 -4.40 -6.17
N TRP A 9 5.77 -4.27 -5.35
CA TRP A 9 5.57 -3.83 -3.97
C TRP A 9 5.48 -2.31 -3.88
N THR A 10 4.81 -1.80 -2.84
CA THR A 10 4.82 -0.35 -2.57
C THR A 10 6.23 0.10 -2.20
N PRO A 11 6.68 1.31 -2.59
CA PRO A 11 8.05 1.75 -2.37
C PRO A 11 8.58 1.62 -0.94
N PRO A 12 7.78 1.93 0.10
CA PRO A 12 8.21 1.70 1.47
C PRO A 12 8.54 0.21 1.72
N LEU A 13 7.64 -0.70 1.32
CA LEU A 13 7.81 -2.14 1.53
C LEU A 13 8.93 -2.78 0.71
N ILE A 14 9.36 -2.17 -0.41
CA ILE A 14 10.45 -2.71 -1.23
C ILE A 14 11.74 -2.81 -0.39
N GLN A 15 12.09 -1.75 0.34
CA GLN A 15 13.33 -1.73 1.12
C GLN A 15 13.31 -2.79 2.22
N LEU A 16 12.18 -2.90 2.93
CA LEU A 16 11.99 -3.91 3.95
C LEU A 16 12.04 -5.32 3.35
N GLY A 17 11.32 -5.58 2.26
CA GLY A 17 11.30 -6.88 1.59
C GLY A 17 12.68 -7.33 1.13
N VAL A 18 13.47 -6.42 0.54
CA VAL A 18 14.85 -6.71 0.12
C VAL A 18 15.71 -7.08 1.32
N LEU A 19 15.62 -6.30 2.40
CA LEU A 19 16.39 -6.57 3.61
C LEU A 19 16.03 -7.93 4.23
N LEU A 20 14.74 -8.24 4.35
CA LEU A 20 14.26 -9.54 4.83
C LEU A 20 14.77 -10.67 3.96
N ARG A 21 14.77 -10.50 2.64
CA ARG A 21 15.26 -11.54 1.72
C ARG A 21 16.77 -11.76 1.84
N LEU A 22 17.55 -10.69 1.96
CA LEU A 22 18.99 -10.79 2.19
C LEU A 22 19.28 -11.54 3.49
N PHE A 23 18.53 -11.23 4.55
CA PHE A 23 18.64 -11.96 5.80
C PHE A 23 18.28 -13.43 5.59
N LEU A 24 17.06 -13.75 5.15
CA LEU A 24 16.58 -15.14 4.96
C LEU A 24 17.47 -16.00 4.05
N ASP A 25 18.07 -15.42 3.01
CA ASP A 25 19.00 -16.10 2.09
C ASP A 25 20.44 -16.22 2.63
N GLU A 26 20.66 -15.90 3.91
CA GLU A 26 21.97 -15.95 4.59
C GLU A 26 23.03 -15.08 3.90
N ARG A 27 22.59 -13.95 3.29
CA ARG A 27 23.49 -12.98 2.65
C ARG A 27 24.02 -11.93 3.62
N ILE A 28 23.34 -11.73 4.74
CA ILE A 28 23.73 -10.89 5.87
C ILE A 28 23.47 -11.66 7.18
N SER A 29 24.26 -11.39 8.22
CA SER A 29 24.07 -11.98 9.54
C SER A 29 22.87 -11.37 10.27
N ALA A 30 22.47 -11.96 11.40
CA ALA A 30 21.45 -11.36 12.26
C ALA A 30 21.88 -10.02 12.86
N ASP A 31 23.14 -9.86 13.26
CA ASP A 31 23.69 -8.58 13.74
C ASP A 31 23.61 -7.48 12.65
N GLU A 32 23.99 -7.82 11.41
CA GLU A 32 23.89 -6.89 10.28
C GLU A 32 22.44 -6.54 9.95
N PHE A 33 21.56 -7.53 10.01
CA PHE A 33 20.13 -7.36 9.77
C PHE A 33 19.49 -6.43 10.82
N GLU A 34 19.76 -6.64 12.11
CA GLU A 34 19.25 -5.81 13.21
C GLU A 34 19.63 -4.33 13.02
N VAL A 35 20.91 -4.05 12.74
CA VAL A 35 21.43 -2.70 12.53
C VAL A 35 20.74 -2.00 11.36
N LEU A 36 20.46 -2.74 10.28
CA LEU A 36 19.82 -2.20 9.08
C LEU A 36 18.30 -2.12 9.21
N PHE A 37 17.69 -2.92 10.07
CA PHE A 37 16.24 -3.06 10.18
C PHE A 37 15.57 -1.79 10.69
N PHE A 38 16.01 -1.24 11.83
CA PHE A 38 15.31 -0.10 12.45
C PHE A 38 15.26 1.15 11.55
N PRO A 39 16.35 1.55 10.85
CA PRO A 39 16.28 2.63 9.88
C PRO A 39 15.25 2.37 8.77
N VAL A 40 15.23 1.16 8.21
CA VAL A 40 14.28 0.78 7.14
C VAL A 40 12.84 0.73 7.64
N PHE A 41 12.63 0.22 8.86
CA PHE A 41 11.33 0.09 9.50
C PHE A 41 10.73 1.46 9.85
N SER A 42 11.55 2.40 10.32
CA SER A 42 11.09 3.75 10.67
C SER A 42 10.48 4.51 9.48
N GLY A 43 10.89 4.18 8.25
CA GLY A 43 10.33 4.74 7.01
C GLY A 43 8.97 4.17 6.59
N GLN A 44 8.42 3.19 7.33
CA GLN A 44 7.16 2.50 7.00
C GLN A 44 5.91 3.12 7.64
N GLN A 45 6.03 4.31 8.23
CA GLN A 45 4.94 5.03 8.88
C GLN A 45 3.82 5.35 7.86
N GLY A 46 2.57 5.02 8.19
CA GLY A 46 1.39 5.34 7.36
C GLY A 46 0.88 4.23 6.43
N LEU A 47 1.34 2.99 6.59
CA LEU A 47 0.80 1.84 5.86
C LEU A 47 -0.58 1.40 6.41
N ALA A 48 -1.53 1.13 5.50
CA ALA A 48 -2.96 1.37 5.74
C ALA A 48 -3.83 0.16 6.14
N SER A 49 -3.28 -1.05 6.33
CA SER A 49 -4.09 -2.22 6.77
C SER A 49 -3.64 -2.76 8.12
N GLN A 50 -4.62 -3.16 8.94
CA GLN A 50 -4.36 -3.84 10.22
C GLN A 50 -3.53 -5.11 10.04
N GLU A 51 -3.83 -5.89 9.00
CA GLU A 51 -3.07 -7.11 8.66
C GLU A 51 -1.58 -6.83 8.43
N LEU A 52 -1.26 -5.74 7.72
CA LEU A 52 0.13 -5.33 7.48
C LEU A 52 0.79 -4.84 8.77
N TYR A 53 0.05 -4.07 9.56
CA TYR A 53 0.54 -3.58 10.84
C TYR A 53 0.90 -4.71 11.80
N ASP A 54 0.01 -5.70 11.96
CA ASP A 54 0.25 -6.86 12.83
C ASP A 54 1.49 -7.65 12.39
N LEU A 55 1.68 -7.80 11.08
CA LEU A 55 2.84 -8.49 10.52
C LEU A 55 4.13 -7.70 10.76
N LEU A 56 4.10 -6.38 10.53
CA LEU A 56 5.23 -5.49 10.79
C LEU A 56 5.60 -5.46 12.28
N GLN A 57 4.62 -5.50 13.17
CA GLN A 57 4.85 -5.66 14.61
C GLN A 57 5.51 -6.99 14.96
N ALA A 58 5.04 -8.11 14.39
CA ALA A 58 5.64 -9.41 14.64
C ALA A 58 7.13 -9.45 14.23
N ILE A 59 7.47 -8.83 13.09
CA ILE A 59 8.86 -8.66 12.64
C ILE A 59 9.63 -7.78 13.63
N PHE A 60 9.08 -6.62 14.00
CA PHE A 60 9.70 -5.68 14.93
C PHE A 60 10.06 -6.34 16.27
N TYR A 61 9.11 -7.04 16.90
CA TYR A 61 9.35 -7.72 18.17
C TYR A 61 10.34 -8.87 18.04
N ALA A 62 10.35 -9.60 16.91
CA ALA A 62 11.37 -10.63 16.69
C ALA A 62 12.78 -10.02 16.65
N VAL A 63 12.95 -8.86 16.02
CA VAL A 63 14.24 -8.16 15.98
C VAL A 63 14.62 -7.58 17.34
N GLU A 64 13.68 -6.99 18.09
CA GLU A 64 13.91 -6.52 19.46
C GLU A 64 14.29 -7.65 20.43
N ASP A 65 13.69 -8.84 20.29
CA ASP A 65 14.02 -10.00 21.13
C ASP A 65 15.39 -10.60 20.77
N TYR A 66 16.02 -10.23 19.65
CA TYR A 66 17.31 -10.80 19.24
C TYR A 66 18.46 -10.33 20.13
N CYS A 67 19.31 -11.27 20.54
CA CYS A 67 20.56 -10.98 21.24
C CYS A 67 21.71 -11.75 20.59
N GLY A 68 22.60 -11.05 19.89
CA GLY A 68 23.76 -11.65 19.22
C GLY A 68 24.77 -12.30 20.17
N ASP A 69 24.91 -11.77 21.40
CA ASP A 69 25.87 -12.26 22.39
C ASP A 69 25.27 -13.39 23.27
N PRO A 70 25.74 -14.65 23.14
CA PRO A 70 25.22 -15.77 23.93
C PRO A 70 25.43 -15.63 25.44
N ALA A 71 26.39 -14.81 25.88
CA ALA A 71 26.64 -14.58 27.30
C ALA A 71 25.64 -13.60 27.93
N LEU A 72 25.02 -12.74 27.12
CA LEU A 72 24.02 -11.76 27.55
C LEU A 72 22.58 -12.22 27.27
N ARG A 73 22.42 -13.23 26.39
CA ARG A 73 21.13 -13.78 25.99
C ARG A 73 20.36 -14.39 27.17
N GLY A 74 19.20 -13.81 27.47
CA GLY A 74 18.23 -14.33 28.43
C GLY A 74 17.39 -15.49 27.88
N GLU A 75 16.57 -16.10 28.73
CA GLU A 75 15.69 -17.24 28.37
C GLU A 75 14.68 -16.90 27.27
N LYS A 76 14.30 -15.62 27.15
CA LYS A 76 13.32 -15.14 26.18
C LYS A 76 13.93 -14.56 24.90
N ASP A 77 15.24 -14.34 24.90
CA ASP A 77 15.94 -13.70 23.81
C ASP A 77 16.21 -14.70 22.69
N LEU A 78 16.23 -14.21 21.45
CA LEU A 78 16.45 -15.04 20.28
C LEU A 78 17.92 -15.10 19.92
N ASP A 79 18.32 -16.29 19.48
CA ASP A 79 19.51 -16.41 18.65
C ASP A 79 19.19 -16.16 17.18
N GLU A 80 20.21 -16.19 16.33
CA GLU A 80 20.04 -15.96 14.89
C GLU A 80 19.11 -16.99 14.23
N THR A 81 19.16 -18.25 14.67
CA THR A 81 18.36 -19.33 14.06
C THR A 81 16.88 -19.12 14.37
N GLU A 82 16.56 -18.78 15.61
CA GLU A 82 15.21 -18.48 16.05
C GLU A 82 14.69 -17.17 15.44
N LEU A 83 15.51 -16.12 15.37
CA LEU A 83 15.16 -14.89 14.65
C LEU A 83 14.79 -15.19 13.20
N ARG A 84 15.65 -15.92 12.49
CA ARG A 84 15.43 -16.33 11.09
C ARG A 84 14.12 -17.09 10.92
N ARG A 85 13.84 -18.05 11.79
CA ARG A 85 12.59 -18.82 11.78
C ARG A 85 11.36 -17.93 11.97
N ARG A 86 11.42 -16.96 12.90
CA ARG A 86 10.32 -16.00 13.11
C ARG A 86 10.12 -15.10 11.90
N ILE A 87 11.20 -14.59 11.30
CA ILE A 87 11.12 -13.78 10.08
C ILE A 87 10.56 -14.59 8.91
N GLU A 88 11.01 -15.84 8.73
CA GLU A 88 10.53 -16.72 7.66
C GLU A 88 9.02 -16.96 7.75
N ALA A 89 8.48 -17.13 8.96
CA ALA A 89 7.05 -17.29 9.18
C ALA A 89 6.20 -16.08 8.74
N THR A 90 6.81 -14.90 8.62
CA THR A 90 6.14 -13.67 8.16
C THR A 90 6.24 -13.45 6.65
N TRP A 91 7.12 -14.19 5.96
CA TRP A 91 7.49 -13.92 4.57
C TRP A 91 6.33 -14.09 3.58
N GLU A 92 5.66 -15.25 3.61
CA GLU A 92 4.53 -15.53 2.71
C GLU A 92 3.34 -14.57 2.94
N PRO A 93 2.91 -14.31 4.20
CA PRO A 93 1.92 -13.26 4.46
C PRO A 93 2.35 -11.88 3.94
N LEU A 94 3.62 -11.49 4.11
CA LEU A 94 4.13 -10.21 3.64
C LEU A 94 4.03 -10.10 2.12
N ILE A 95 4.45 -11.13 1.39
CA ILE A 95 4.34 -11.19 -0.08
C ILE A 95 2.88 -11.03 -0.50
N ALA A 96 1.96 -11.77 0.14
CA ALA A 96 0.55 -11.74 -0.21
C ALA A 96 -0.05 -10.34 -0.02
N ILE A 97 0.26 -9.68 1.10
CA ILE A 97 -0.19 -8.32 1.39
C ILE A 97 0.47 -7.31 0.43
N ALA A 98 1.80 -7.36 0.28
CA ALA A 98 2.53 -6.42 -0.58
C ALA A 98 2.11 -6.53 -2.06
N SER A 99 1.78 -7.74 -2.52
CA SER A 99 1.25 -7.98 -3.87
C SER A 99 -0.18 -7.46 -4.06
N LYS A 100 -1.03 -7.52 -3.02
CA LYS A 100 -2.34 -6.84 -3.03
C LYS A 100 -2.19 -5.32 -3.01
N THR A 101 -1.19 -4.81 -2.28
CA THR A 101 -0.93 -3.37 -2.17
C THR A 101 -0.37 -2.80 -3.47
N SER A 102 0.24 -3.63 -4.34
CA SER A 102 0.62 -3.29 -5.73
C SER A 102 -0.52 -2.69 -6.56
N LEU A 103 -1.76 -3.07 -6.26
CA LEU A 103 -2.95 -2.66 -7.02
C LEU A 103 -3.28 -1.17 -6.85
N THR A 104 -2.63 -0.49 -5.88
CA THR A 104 -2.80 0.95 -5.61
C THR A 104 -2.06 1.86 -6.60
N ARG A 105 -1.11 1.33 -7.41
CA ARG A 105 -0.41 2.11 -8.46
C ARG A 105 -1.08 2.10 -9.82
N ASN A 106 -2.27 1.50 -9.93
CA ASN A 106 -3.00 1.44 -11.20
C ASN A 106 -3.77 2.71 -11.51
N TRP A 107 -3.52 3.79 -10.79
CA TRP A 107 -4.31 5.00 -10.86
C TRP A 107 -3.43 6.19 -11.14
N ARG A 108 -3.82 6.97 -12.15
CA ARG A 108 -3.28 8.32 -12.36
C ARG A 108 -4.39 9.30 -12.04
N ILE A 109 -4.22 10.07 -10.95
CA ILE A 109 -5.03 11.24 -10.67
C ILE A 109 -4.44 12.41 -11.45
N VAL A 110 -5.24 13.00 -12.34
CA VAL A 110 -4.86 14.25 -13.02
C VAL A 110 -5.86 15.32 -12.60
N ASN A 111 -5.37 16.33 -11.86
CA ASN A 111 -6.08 17.59 -11.71
C ASN A 111 -5.81 18.42 -12.95
N SER A 112 -6.83 18.71 -13.75
CA SER A 112 -6.72 19.74 -14.78
C SER A 112 -7.25 21.06 -14.22
N SER A 113 -6.36 22.03 -14.02
CA SER A 113 -6.71 23.39 -13.64
C SER A 113 -7.15 24.26 -14.84
N GLY A 114 -7.66 23.63 -15.90
CA GLY A 114 -7.93 24.27 -17.21
C GLY A 114 -9.40 24.51 -17.54
N ASP A 115 -10.32 23.78 -16.90
CA ASP A 115 -11.77 23.93 -17.13
C ASP A 115 -12.43 24.66 -15.95
N SER A 116 -13.57 25.30 -16.20
CA SER A 116 -14.32 26.13 -15.25
C SER A 116 -14.80 25.40 -13.99
N GLU A 117 -14.67 24.07 -13.96
CA GLU A 117 -14.95 23.25 -12.77
C GLU A 117 -13.76 22.32 -12.46
N PRO A 118 -13.31 22.27 -11.20
CA PRO A 118 -12.29 21.32 -10.78
C PRO A 118 -12.80 19.89 -10.98
N ASN A 119 -11.94 19.07 -11.57
CA ASN A 119 -12.23 17.67 -11.84
C ASN A 119 -11.06 16.79 -11.46
N VAL A 120 -11.39 15.54 -11.13
CA VAL A 120 -10.45 14.45 -10.87
C VAL A 120 -10.61 13.44 -11.98
N SER A 121 -9.55 13.24 -12.76
CA SER A 121 -9.50 12.16 -13.75
C SER A 121 -8.86 10.91 -13.14
N LEU A 122 -9.53 9.77 -13.25
CA LEU A 122 -9.09 8.47 -12.73
C LEU A 122 -8.98 7.48 -13.89
N SER A 123 -7.86 6.78 -14.03
CA SER A 123 -7.66 5.74 -15.04
C SER A 123 -7.14 4.47 -14.43
N CYS A 124 -7.67 3.31 -14.85
CA CYS A 124 -7.14 1.99 -14.49
C CYS A 124 -5.99 1.59 -15.43
N LEU A 125 -4.78 1.42 -14.89
CA LEU A 125 -3.55 1.12 -15.63
C LEU A 125 -3.18 -0.38 -15.67
N ALA A 126 -3.82 -1.22 -14.84
CA ALA A 126 -3.55 -2.66 -14.80
C ALA A 126 -4.36 -3.46 -15.82
N ASP A 127 -3.93 -4.69 -16.06
CA ASP A 127 -4.68 -5.74 -16.75
C ASP A 127 -5.82 -6.34 -15.88
N GLU A 128 -5.92 -5.92 -14.62
CA GLU A 128 -6.94 -6.33 -13.65
C GLU A 128 -7.95 -5.21 -13.40
N GLN A 129 -9.16 -5.58 -13.00
CA GLN A 129 -10.28 -4.68 -12.71
C GLN A 129 -9.95 -3.75 -11.52
N CYS A 130 -10.09 -2.43 -11.70
CA CYS A 130 -9.86 -1.45 -10.64
C CYS A 130 -11.19 -0.95 -10.05
N ARG A 131 -11.35 -0.91 -8.73
CA ARG A 131 -12.60 -0.47 -8.09
C ARG A 131 -12.55 0.97 -7.58
N ILE A 132 -13.68 1.67 -7.65
CA ILE A 132 -13.87 3.01 -7.09
C ILE A 132 -15.09 2.99 -6.20
N HIS A 133 -14.95 3.53 -5.01
CA HIS A 133 -16.02 3.73 -4.04
C HIS A 133 -16.32 5.23 -3.90
N PHE A 134 -17.60 5.58 -3.93
CA PHE A 134 -18.08 6.94 -3.69
C PHE A 134 -18.80 7.01 -2.35
N GLU A 135 -18.25 7.78 -1.42
CA GLU A 135 -18.83 8.01 -0.09
C GLU A 135 -19.41 9.42 0.01
N PRO A 136 -20.55 9.61 0.69
CA PRO A 136 -21.27 8.63 1.53
C PRO A 136 -22.29 7.77 0.77
N TRP A 137 -22.42 7.92 -0.56
CA TRP A 137 -23.47 7.25 -1.34
C TRP A 137 -23.38 5.72 -1.39
N GLY A 138 -22.21 5.14 -1.11
CA GLY A 138 -22.00 3.69 -1.10
C GLY A 138 -22.00 3.07 -2.50
N THR A 139 -21.84 3.90 -3.54
CA THR A 139 -21.83 3.46 -4.93
C THR A 139 -20.44 2.97 -5.32
N GLU A 140 -20.35 1.77 -5.90
CA GLU A 140 -19.11 1.15 -6.38
C GLU A 140 -19.09 1.07 -7.91
N TYR A 141 -17.94 1.38 -8.50
CA TYR A 141 -17.67 1.22 -9.92
C TYR A 141 -16.44 0.37 -10.18
N VAL A 142 -16.52 -0.50 -11.19
CA VAL A 142 -15.41 -1.34 -11.65
C VAL A 142 -14.92 -0.85 -13.01
N LEU A 143 -13.66 -0.44 -13.07
CA LEU A 143 -12.98 0.00 -14.27
C LEU A 143 -12.16 -1.12 -14.92
N SER A 144 -12.20 -1.16 -16.25
CA SER A 144 -11.31 -1.97 -17.07
C SER A 144 -10.09 -1.15 -17.50
N ARG A 145 -9.06 -1.85 -17.97
CA ARG A 145 -7.84 -1.22 -18.48
C ARG A 145 -8.16 -0.19 -19.57
N GLY A 146 -7.65 1.02 -19.39
CA GLY A 146 -7.80 2.10 -20.37
C GLY A 146 -9.10 2.91 -20.23
N ASP A 147 -10.01 2.50 -19.35
CA ASP A 147 -11.14 3.32 -18.95
C ASP A 147 -10.61 4.57 -18.20
N VAL A 148 -11.34 5.67 -18.36
CA VAL A 148 -11.15 6.88 -17.56
C VAL A 148 -12.49 7.40 -17.11
N PHE A 149 -12.58 7.69 -15.82
CA PHE A 149 -13.62 8.56 -15.28
C PHE A 149 -13.09 9.96 -15.05
N GLN A 150 -13.99 10.92 -15.27
CA GLN A 150 -13.89 12.27 -14.77
C GLN A 150 -14.96 12.46 -13.72
N VAL A 151 -14.52 12.86 -12.53
CA VAL A 151 -15.38 13.23 -11.42
C VAL A 151 -15.30 14.74 -11.29
N SER A 152 -16.43 15.43 -11.43
CA SER A 152 -16.52 16.89 -11.32
C SER A 152 -17.45 17.24 -10.17
N SER A 153 -17.03 18.22 -9.36
CA SER A 153 -17.82 18.77 -8.27
C SER A 153 -17.26 20.12 -7.84
N SER A 154 -18.13 21.05 -7.44
CA SER A 154 -17.68 22.30 -6.82
C SER A 154 -16.96 22.08 -5.49
N ALA A 155 -17.20 20.95 -4.80
CA ALA A 155 -16.55 20.56 -3.54
C ALA A 155 -15.01 20.46 -3.64
N PHE A 156 -14.48 20.16 -4.82
CA PHE A 156 -13.03 20.08 -5.01
C PHE A 156 -12.35 21.45 -4.82
N SER A 157 -13.06 22.56 -5.08
CA SER A 157 -12.51 23.91 -4.92
C SER A 157 -12.38 24.34 -3.45
N THR A 158 -13.17 23.74 -2.57
CA THR A 158 -13.20 24.05 -1.13
C THR A 158 -12.33 23.09 -0.31
N GLY A 159 -11.88 21.98 -0.91
CA GLY A 159 -11.11 20.95 -0.22
C GLY A 159 -11.99 19.92 0.50
N ASP A 160 -13.29 19.89 0.21
CA ASP A 160 -14.26 18.98 0.85
C ASP A 160 -14.28 17.58 0.22
N VAL A 161 -13.21 17.20 -0.49
CA VAL A 161 -13.06 15.88 -1.09
C VAL A 161 -11.74 15.26 -0.67
N GLU A 162 -11.83 14.08 -0.06
CA GLU A 162 -10.68 13.24 0.26
C GLU A 162 -10.58 12.12 -0.76
N VAL A 163 -9.37 11.89 -1.28
CA VAL A 163 -9.08 10.75 -2.14
C VAL A 163 -8.16 9.81 -1.37
N SER A 164 -8.66 8.63 -1.07
CA SER A 164 -7.98 7.66 -0.23
C SER A 164 -7.87 6.31 -0.91
N TYR A 165 -6.77 5.61 -0.66
CA TYR A 165 -6.59 4.24 -1.12
C TYR A 165 -7.28 3.29 -0.15
N VAL A 166 -8.10 2.39 -0.67
CA VAL A 166 -8.80 1.36 0.11
C VAL A 166 -8.45 -0.03 -0.42
N ALA A 167 -8.68 -1.07 0.38
CA ALA A 167 -8.42 -2.44 -0.04
C ALA A 167 -9.19 -2.78 -1.33
N GLY A 168 -8.47 -2.94 -2.44
CA GLY A 168 -9.04 -3.26 -3.75
C GLY A 168 -9.43 -2.07 -4.64
N GLY A 169 -9.18 -0.81 -4.24
CA GLY A 169 -9.61 0.33 -5.04
C GLY A 169 -9.19 1.72 -4.53
N ILE A 170 -9.88 2.74 -5.04
CA ILE A 170 -9.85 4.13 -4.55
C ILE A 170 -11.20 4.44 -3.91
N SER A 171 -11.21 5.16 -2.79
CA SER A 171 -12.40 5.82 -2.26
C SER A 171 -12.30 7.32 -2.48
N LEU A 172 -13.38 7.92 -3.00
CA LEU A 172 -13.59 9.37 -2.99
C LEU A 172 -14.65 9.69 -1.95
N VAL A 173 -14.26 10.42 -0.91
CA VAL A 173 -15.12 10.82 0.19
C VAL A 173 -15.47 12.28 0.03
N PHE A 174 -16.75 12.60 -0.06
CA PHE A 174 -17.25 13.95 -0.19
C PHE A 174 -17.86 14.39 1.14
N ALA A 175 -17.27 15.42 1.76
CA ALA A 175 -17.74 15.96 3.03
C ALA A 175 -18.86 17.01 2.86
N SER A 176 -19.10 17.46 1.62
CA SER A 176 -20.13 18.44 1.28
C SER A 176 -21.30 17.82 0.52
N ASP A 177 -22.49 18.39 0.65
CA ASP A 177 -23.68 18.02 -0.13
C ASP A 177 -23.65 18.57 -1.58
N ALA A 178 -22.49 19.02 -2.06
CA ALA A 178 -22.35 19.53 -3.41
C ALA A 178 -22.68 18.43 -4.43
N PRO A 179 -23.38 18.76 -5.53
CA PRO A 179 -23.58 17.84 -6.62
C PRO A 179 -22.24 17.29 -7.12
N VAL A 180 -22.21 15.98 -7.34
CA VAL A 180 -21.08 15.28 -7.95
C VAL A 180 -21.57 14.72 -9.28
N THR A 181 -20.75 14.88 -10.32
CA THR A 181 -21.02 14.31 -11.64
C THR A 181 -19.88 13.37 -11.99
N VAL A 182 -20.21 12.11 -12.28
CA VAL A 182 -19.26 11.09 -12.73
C VAL A 182 -19.51 10.81 -14.21
N THR A 183 -18.48 10.98 -15.04
CA THR A 183 -18.57 10.76 -16.50
C THR A 183 -17.42 9.91 -17.00
N ASP A 184 -17.65 9.07 -18.02
CA ASP A 184 -16.56 8.41 -18.74
C ASP A 184 -16.03 9.27 -19.91
N ARG A 185 -15.03 8.76 -20.63
CA ARG A 185 -14.45 9.43 -21.83
C ARG A 185 -15.46 9.69 -22.95
N THR A 186 -16.60 9.00 -22.98
CA THR A 186 -17.65 9.18 -23.98
C THR A 186 -18.66 10.25 -23.56
N GLY A 187 -18.53 10.79 -22.34
CA GLY A 187 -19.48 11.73 -21.75
C GLY A 187 -20.71 11.05 -21.15
N ARG A 188 -20.71 9.72 -21.02
CA ARG A 188 -21.80 9.00 -20.36
C ARG A 188 -21.77 9.34 -18.87
N VAL A 189 -22.90 9.79 -18.34
CA VAL A 189 -23.07 10.09 -16.91
C VAL A 189 -23.40 8.80 -16.14
N PHE A 190 -22.77 8.63 -14.98
CA PHE A 190 -22.95 7.52 -14.07
C PHE A 190 -23.71 7.99 -12.82
N PRO A 191 -24.76 7.27 -12.41
CA PRO A 191 -25.54 7.65 -11.23
C PRO A 191 -24.75 7.37 -9.94
N ILE A 192 -24.79 8.28 -8.97
CA ILE A 192 -24.18 8.07 -7.66
C ILE A 192 -25.21 8.24 -6.56
#